data_AF-A0A2D2DQ82-F1
#
_entry.id   AF-A0A2D2DQ82-F1
#
_cell.length_a   1.000
_cell.length_b   1.000
_cell.length_c   1.000
_cell.angle_alpha   90.00
_cell.angle_beta   90.00
_cell.angle_gamma   90.00
#
_symmetry.space_group_name_H-M   'P 1'
#
loop_
_entity.id
_entity.type
_entity.pdbx_description
1 polymer ?
#
loop_
_entity_poly.entity_id
_entity_poly.type
_entity_poly.pdbx_seq_one_letter_code
_entity_poly.pdbx_strand_id
1 'polypeptide(L)'
;MPHIPPFLARLGLDRSADERAIRRAYARQLKQIDQETEAYRFQILRTDYESALAWLSWASYEDEDDGDDGIDDGGENSSASADAGRANDGGPEPQQPSYAPSQAPVAYNVPTYRADADVAPSARDAGMETDPEQLADAVFQQFLDALTNLRAGRMLYDDGLWADELQRCLNDDRLLNIAARMVFEARITYFLAGTRQLGHETLFFAALSVFGWMSDRHRLERFGHPGAIVNRAIDERNMFHVQDQADRVGQQEVLSALRRPALPRLGEVRRMMPHLQTMMARFPVLMRIVADEEAIGRWQEAYAGLTAKSGAPLTVKESEWAAAGETEKSGASYGWIIGVMILLSTLFNTMRSKSPSIPIAPPPTLESLSEAPWRPSTPKLGQEQDYAPLLTAMNKNPRTAPGTARPQGEPLTRAQLDEIGSRIDYKVDKDAAPGLRSVEFEVLLDAKGKVKSLKKLSGSGDQRYEDAVAKAMRETKPFPASTTRFFSVTHSVRITRVLRPPQFVSPPVPVFPPPSRELGQAPSAPEPADTKPRPAPPPPDEANEDPLTTQ
;
A
#
# COMPACT_ATOMS: atom_id res chain seq x y z
N MET A 1 6.02 32.30 3.19
CA MET A 1 4.77 32.15 3.95
C MET A 1 4.65 30.69 4.34
N PRO A 2 4.40 30.35 5.61
CA PRO A 2 4.22 28.97 6.03
C PRO A 2 3.04 28.34 5.30
N HIS A 3 3.22 27.11 4.81
CA HIS A 3 2.20 26.40 4.03
C HIS A 3 1.07 25.92 4.97
N ILE A 4 -0.13 26.48 4.83
CA ILE A 4 -1.32 26.05 5.56
C ILE A 4 -1.89 24.81 4.87
N PRO A 5 -2.11 23.69 5.57
CA PRO A 5 -2.77 22.52 4.98
C PRO A 5 -4.10 22.89 4.32
N PRO A 6 -4.41 22.34 3.13
CA PRO A 6 -5.56 22.78 2.34
C PRO A 6 -6.91 22.56 3.05
N PHE A 7 -7.04 21.55 3.92
CA PHE A 7 -8.24 21.31 4.72
C PHE A 7 -8.46 22.37 5.82
N LEU A 8 -7.40 22.90 6.44
CA LEU A 8 -7.51 24.02 7.38
C LEU A 8 -7.87 25.32 6.66
N ALA A 9 -7.26 25.57 5.50
CA ALA A 9 -7.58 26.73 4.67
C ALA A 9 -9.06 26.73 4.22
N ARG A 10 -9.60 25.56 3.83
CA ARG A 10 -11.03 25.41 3.47
C ARG A 10 -11.97 25.62 4.65
N LEU A 11 -11.56 25.22 5.87
CA LEU A 11 -12.29 25.53 7.11
C LEU A 11 -12.16 27.01 7.53
N GLY A 12 -11.29 27.78 6.87
CA GLY A 12 -10.98 29.17 7.23
C GLY A 12 -10.19 29.29 8.52
N LEU A 13 -9.31 28.32 8.77
CA LEU A 13 -8.48 28.21 9.96
C LEU A 13 -6.99 28.35 9.61
N ASP A 14 -6.23 28.90 10.55
CA ASP A 14 -4.77 28.95 10.49
C ASP A 14 -4.13 27.68 11.09
N ARG A 15 -2.81 27.59 11.03
CA ARG A 15 -2.04 26.43 11.51
C ARG A 15 -2.02 26.30 13.04
N SER A 16 -2.32 27.36 13.78
CA SER A 16 -2.40 27.35 15.25
C SER A 16 -3.82 27.02 15.77
N ALA A 17 -4.75 26.65 14.88
CA ALA A 17 -6.11 26.32 15.27
C ALA A 17 -6.15 25.09 16.19
N ASP A 18 -6.68 25.28 17.40
CA ASP A 18 -6.93 24.22 18.36
C ASP A 18 -8.17 23.38 18.01
N GLU A 19 -8.38 22.29 18.74
CA GLU A 19 -9.48 21.36 18.49
C GLU A 19 -10.84 22.07 18.56
N ARG A 20 -10.96 23.05 19.46
CA ARG A 20 -12.18 23.82 19.68
C ARG A 20 -12.47 24.74 18.49
N ALA A 21 -11.45 25.36 17.91
CA ALA A 21 -11.57 26.17 16.70
C ALA A 21 -11.99 25.32 15.49
N ILE A 22 -11.41 24.13 15.33
CA ILE A 22 -11.79 23.16 14.28
C ILE A 22 -13.26 22.77 14.39
N ARG A 23 -13.71 22.36 15.58
CA ARG A 23 -15.12 21.99 15.84
C ARG A 23 -16.08 23.16 15.58
N ARG A 24 -15.71 24.38 15.99
CA ARG A 24 -16.53 25.59 15.76
C ARG A 24 -16.60 25.95 14.28
N ALA A 25 -15.52 25.82 13.52
CA ALA A 25 -15.51 26.07 12.07
C ALA A 25 -16.38 25.06 11.33
N TYR A 26 -16.25 23.77 11.64
CA TYR A 26 -17.08 22.71 11.09
C TYR A 26 -18.57 22.97 11.35
N ALA A 27 -18.96 23.28 12.59
CA ALA A 27 -20.35 23.57 12.94
C ALA A 27 -20.91 24.81 12.21
N ARG A 28 -20.08 25.83 11.95
CA ARG A 28 -20.48 27.01 11.16
C ARG A 28 -20.73 26.64 9.70
N GLN A 29 -19.84 25.86 9.08
CA GLN A 29 -19.99 25.43 7.68
C GLN A 29 -21.13 24.42 7.51
N LEU A 30 -21.34 23.53 8.50
CA LEU A 30 -22.43 22.56 8.48
C LEU A 30 -23.81 23.22 8.44
N LYS A 31 -23.98 24.37 9.12
CA LYS A 31 -25.22 25.15 9.08
C LYS A 31 -25.49 25.82 7.73
N GLN A 32 -24.48 25.93 6.86
CA GLN A 32 -24.62 26.54 5.53
C GLN A 32 -24.91 25.50 4.44
N ILE A 33 -24.78 24.21 4.75
CA ILE A 33 -24.99 23.11 3.80
C ILE A 33 -26.37 22.52 4.06
N ASP A 34 -27.18 22.47 3.01
CA ASP A 34 -28.40 21.68 3.01
C ASP A 34 -28.05 20.22 2.71
N GLN A 35 -28.20 19.35 3.71
CA GLN A 35 -27.74 17.96 3.62
C GLN A 35 -28.51 17.13 2.59
N GLU A 36 -29.75 17.50 2.28
CA GLU A 36 -30.58 16.74 1.34
C GLU A 36 -30.21 17.05 -0.12
N THR A 37 -29.90 18.32 -0.40
CA THR A 37 -29.61 18.78 -1.76
C THR A 37 -28.11 18.83 -2.07
N GLU A 38 -27.25 18.92 -1.04
CA GLU A 38 -25.80 19.10 -1.18
C GLU A 38 -24.95 17.98 -0.54
N ALA A 39 -25.36 16.72 -0.72
CA ALA A 39 -24.67 15.56 -0.15
C ALA A 39 -23.14 15.53 -0.43
N TYR A 40 -22.72 15.96 -1.62
CA TYR A 40 -21.30 16.04 -1.99
C TYR A 40 -20.52 17.09 -1.17
N ARG A 41 -21.10 18.27 -0.94
CA ARG A 41 -20.44 19.32 -0.13
C ARG A 41 -20.34 18.91 1.33
N PHE A 42 -21.35 18.21 1.84
CA PHE A 42 -21.32 17.63 3.19
C PHE A 42 -20.19 16.60 3.34
N GLN A 43 -19.98 15.70 2.37
CA GLN A 43 -18.88 14.73 2.40
C GLN A 43 -17.51 15.40 2.39
N ILE A 44 -17.30 16.43 1.57
CA ILE A 44 -16.05 17.20 1.55
C ILE A 44 -15.81 17.86 2.92
N LEU A 45 -16.83 18.55 3.46
CA LEU A 45 -16.73 19.22 4.75
C LEU A 45 -16.36 18.24 5.87
N ARG A 46 -16.97 17.05 5.87
CA ARG A 46 -16.68 16.00 6.84
C ARG A 46 -15.23 15.49 6.71
N THR A 47 -14.77 15.25 5.48
CA THR A 47 -13.40 14.82 5.20
C THR A 47 -12.38 15.85 5.67
N ASP A 48 -12.65 17.13 5.45
CA ASP A 48 -11.80 18.24 5.89
C ASP A 48 -11.72 18.34 7.43
N TYR A 49 -12.86 18.12 8.11
CA TYR A 49 -12.92 18.09 9.57
C TYR A 49 -12.14 16.92 10.17
N GLU A 50 -12.32 15.71 9.65
CA GLU A 50 -11.61 14.51 10.11
C GLU A 50 -10.10 14.64 9.87
N SER A 51 -9.69 15.17 8.71
CA SER A 51 -8.29 15.46 8.40
C SER A 51 -7.68 16.51 9.35
N ALA A 52 -8.46 17.54 9.71
CA ALA A 52 -8.02 18.58 10.64
C ALA A 52 -7.81 18.04 12.07
N LEU A 53 -8.69 17.17 12.55
CA LEU A 53 -8.53 16.53 13.86
C LEU A 53 -7.35 15.56 13.88
N ALA A 54 -7.20 14.76 12.82
CA ALA A 54 -6.05 13.87 12.68
C ALA A 54 -4.75 14.69 12.70
N TRP A 55 -4.68 15.77 11.92
CA TRP A 55 -3.52 16.64 11.90
C TRP A 55 -3.17 17.23 13.28
N LEU A 56 -4.17 17.68 14.04
CA LEU A 56 -3.95 18.20 15.39
C LEU A 56 -3.41 17.13 16.35
N SER A 57 -3.94 15.90 16.27
CA SER A 57 -3.47 14.79 17.12
C SER A 57 -2.02 14.41 16.85
N TRP A 58 -1.53 14.58 15.61
CA TRP A 58 -0.13 14.36 15.29
C TRP A 58 0.75 15.52 15.76
N ALA A 59 0.28 16.75 15.62
CA ALA A 59 1.02 17.94 16.05
C ALA A 59 1.27 17.94 17.57
N SER A 60 0.35 17.43 18.39
CA SER A 60 0.55 17.33 19.84
C SER A 60 1.65 16.35 20.25
N TYR A 61 1.94 15.32 19.44
CA TYR A 61 3.03 14.38 19.74
C TYR A 61 4.42 14.96 19.44
N GLU A 62 4.54 15.92 18.52
CA GLU A 62 5.84 16.54 18.19
C GLU A 62 6.29 17.54 19.27
N ASP A 63 5.36 18.14 20.02
CA ASP A 63 5.68 19.12 21.07
C ASP A 63 6.04 18.47 22.43
N GLU A 64 5.76 17.18 22.63
CA GLU A 64 6.02 16.48 23.92
C GLU A 64 7.41 15.81 24.00
N ASP A 65 8.13 15.62 22.89
CA ASP A 65 9.40 14.86 22.85
C ASP A 65 10.67 15.76 22.94
N ASP A 66 10.52 17.09 22.97
CA ASP A 66 11.63 18.06 23.06
C ASP A 66 11.86 18.57 24.50
N GLY A 67 11.28 17.91 25.52
CA GLY A 67 11.05 18.50 26.84
C GLY A 67 11.66 17.85 28.08
N ASP A 68 12.56 16.85 28.00
CA ASP A 68 13.14 16.25 29.22
C ASP A 68 14.57 15.72 29.05
N ASP A 69 15.55 16.63 29.00
CA ASP A 69 16.97 16.36 29.30
C ASP A 69 17.53 17.48 30.18
N GLY A 70 16.81 17.77 31.28
CA GLY A 70 17.15 18.79 32.27
C GLY A 70 17.60 18.21 33.60
N ILE A 71 18.62 17.36 33.60
CA ILE A 71 19.39 17.08 34.82
C ILE A 71 20.24 18.32 35.12
N ASP A 72 19.84 19.15 36.08
CA ASP A 72 20.82 19.82 36.93
C ASP A 72 20.31 20.06 38.36
N ASP A 73 21.29 19.91 39.23
CA ASP A 73 21.36 19.76 40.66
C ASP A 73 21.20 21.09 41.40
N GLY A 74 20.75 21.01 42.65
CA GLY A 74 21.06 21.99 43.69
C GLY A 74 20.10 23.15 43.92
N GLY A 75 19.60 23.26 45.16
CA GLY A 75 19.35 24.58 45.77
C GLY A 75 18.16 24.69 46.71
N GLU A 76 18.40 24.42 47.98
CA GLU A 76 17.56 24.82 49.11
C GLU A 76 17.27 26.34 49.10
N ASN A 77 16.01 26.76 49.30
CA ASN A 77 15.65 27.71 50.36
C ASN A 77 14.15 28.00 50.52
N SER A 78 13.71 27.84 51.76
CA SER A 78 12.89 28.77 52.56
C SER A 78 11.51 29.25 52.08
N SER A 79 10.49 28.68 52.73
CA SER A 79 9.39 29.34 53.46
C SER A 79 9.22 30.86 53.33
N ALA A 80 8.02 31.29 52.92
CA ALA A 80 7.26 32.34 53.62
C ALA A 80 5.77 32.31 53.24
N SER A 81 4.96 32.62 54.25
CA SER A 81 3.50 32.60 54.35
C SER A 81 2.87 33.96 53.99
N ALA A 82 1.58 33.94 53.56
CA ALA A 82 0.49 34.92 53.78
C ALA A 82 -0.45 34.89 52.55
N ASP A 83 -1.72 34.49 52.64
CA ASP A 83 -2.89 35.07 53.34
C ASP A 83 -3.59 36.22 52.58
N ALA A 84 -4.93 36.13 52.59
CA ALA A 84 -5.98 37.13 52.31
C ALA A 84 -6.32 37.55 50.85
N GLY A 85 -7.42 36.97 50.34
CA GLY A 85 -8.70 37.69 50.22
C GLY A 85 -9.06 38.45 48.92
N ARG A 86 -10.12 37.99 48.22
CA ARG A 86 -11.21 38.80 47.61
C ARG A 86 -12.18 37.85 46.88
N ALA A 87 -13.41 37.68 47.36
CA ALA A 87 -14.60 38.52 47.13
C ALA A 87 -15.25 38.32 45.75
N ASN A 88 -16.33 37.53 45.78
CA ASN A 88 -17.67 37.86 45.30
C ASN A 88 -17.76 38.76 44.04
N ASP A 89 -18.19 38.18 42.91
CA ASP A 89 -19.05 38.91 41.98
C ASP A 89 -20.01 37.95 41.27
N GLY A 90 -21.31 38.24 41.42
CA GLY A 90 -22.40 37.52 40.78
C GLY A 90 -22.67 38.11 39.40
N GLY A 91 -22.96 37.25 38.42
CA GLY A 91 -23.36 37.66 37.08
C GLY A 91 -24.17 36.56 36.39
N PRO A 92 -25.15 36.92 35.55
CA PRO A 92 -26.45 36.26 35.50
C PRO A 92 -26.53 35.03 34.59
N GLU A 93 -27.42 34.14 35.01
CA GLU A 93 -27.96 32.99 34.32
C GLU A 93 -28.66 33.39 32.99
N PRO A 94 -28.21 32.90 31.82
CA PRO A 94 -28.91 33.14 30.57
C PRO A 94 -30.09 32.17 30.42
N GLN A 95 -31.28 32.76 30.35
CA GLN A 95 -32.56 32.12 30.07
C GLN A 95 -32.51 31.30 28.77
N GLN A 96 -32.91 30.02 28.85
CA GLN A 96 -33.18 29.18 27.70
C GLN A 96 -34.52 29.60 27.04
N PRO A 97 -34.56 29.90 25.73
CA PRO A 97 -35.82 30.03 25.01
C PRO A 97 -36.43 28.64 24.76
N SER A 98 -37.60 28.42 25.36
CA SER A 98 -38.50 27.31 25.06
C SER A 98 -39.05 27.46 23.64
N TYR A 99 -38.66 26.56 22.74
CA TYR A 99 -39.29 26.38 21.43
C TYR A 99 -40.04 25.05 21.43
N ALA A 100 -41.36 25.11 21.60
CA ALA A 100 -42.28 24.03 21.26
C ALA A 100 -42.89 24.35 19.88
N PRO A 101 -42.67 23.54 18.82
CA PRO A 101 -43.44 23.68 17.60
C PRO A 101 -44.79 22.96 17.73
N SER A 102 -45.84 23.72 17.46
CA SER A 102 -47.22 23.29 17.28
C SER A 102 -47.32 22.31 16.11
N GLN A 103 -47.77 21.07 16.37
CA GLN A 103 -48.07 20.10 15.32
C GLN A 103 -49.50 20.33 14.81
N ALA A 104 -49.62 20.77 13.56
CA ALA A 104 -50.86 20.68 12.79
C ALA A 104 -50.83 19.37 11.96
N PRO A 105 -51.89 18.55 11.97
CA PRO A 105 -51.92 17.32 11.20
C PRO A 105 -52.19 17.60 9.72
N VAL A 106 -51.22 17.29 8.85
CA VAL A 106 -51.40 17.23 7.41
C VAL A 106 -51.77 15.79 7.04
N ALA A 107 -53.01 15.59 6.62
CA ALA A 107 -53.51 14.32 6.13
C ALA A 107 -52.91 14.00 4.75
N TYR A 108 -52.06 12.97 4.68
CA TYR A 108 -51.68 12.34 3.42
C TYR A 108 -52.59 11.13 3.16
N ASN A 109 -53.38 11.22 2.09
CA ASN A 109 -54.12 10.10 1.52
C ASN A 109 -53.12 9.14 0.86
N VAL A 110 -52.85 8.01 1.50
CA VAL A 110 -52.20 6.86 0.87
C VAL A 110 -53.30 5.87 0.41
N PRO A 111 -53.31 5.43 -0.86
CA PRO A 111 -54.27 4.44 -1.34
C PRO A 111 -54.05 3.11 -0.61
N THR A 112 -55.09 2.64 0.09
CA THR A 112 -55.16 1.33 0.72
C THR A 112 -55.20 0.24 -0.35
N TYR A 113 -54.07 -0.45 -0.53
CA TYR A 113 -54.06 -1.76 -1.17
C TYR A 113 -54.72 -2.77 -0.23
N ARG A 114 -55.79 -3.39 -0.75
CA ARG A 114 -56.69 -4.31 -0.07
C ARG A 114 -56.01 -5.66 0.09
N ALA A 115 -56.17 -6.21 1.29
CA ALA A 115 -55.62 -7.46 1.75
C ALA A 115 -56.16 -8.67 0.98
N ASP A 116 -55.24 -9.46 0.42
CA ASP A 116 -55.38 -10.92 0.36
C ASP A 116 -54.56 -11.49 1.52
N ALA A 117 -55.29 -11.96 2.53
CA ALA A 117 -54.79 -12.61 3.73
C ALA A 117 -54.94 -14.12 3.54
N ASP A 118 -53.81 -14.82 3.32
CA ASP A 118 -53.54 -16.18 3.84
C ASP A 118 -52.16 -16.70 3.39
N VAL A 119 -51.13 -15.86 3.53
CA VAL A 119 -49.75 -16.35 3.63
C VAL A 119 -49.25 -15.90 4.98
N ALA A 120 -49.21 -16.84 5.93
CA ALA A 120 -48.52 -16.67 7.20
C ALA A 120 -47.15 -16.04 6.88
N PRO A 121 -46.80 -14.88 7.45
CA PRO A 121 -45.49 -14.31 7.24
C PRO A 121 -44.50 -15.34 7.78
N SER A 122 -43.80 -16.04 6.88
CA SER A 122 -42.60 -16.79 7.23
C SER A 122 -41.79 -15.87 8.11
N ALA A 123 -41.49 -16.31 9.32
CA ALA A 123 -40.60 -15.64 10.24
C ALA A 123 -39.32 -15.31 9.48
N ARG A 124 -39.28 -14.12 8.88
CA ARG A 124 -38.08 -13.48 8.38
C ARG A 124 -37.33 -13.14 9.64
N ASP A 125 -36.57 -14.13 10.08
CA ASP A 125 -35.26 -14.00 10.70
C ASP A 125 -35.06 -12.58 11.26
N ALA A 126 -35.55 -12.39 12.48
CA ALA A 126 -34.98 -11.39 13.38
C ALA A 126 -33.54 -11.89 13.63
N GLY A 127 -32.60 -11.64 12.73
CA GLY A 127 -32.17 -10.28 12.47
C GLY A 127 -31.33 -9.82 13.66
N MET A 128 -30.53 -10.72 14.24
CA MET A 128 -29.35 -10.31 14.99
C MET A 128 -28.46 -9.58 13.98
N GLU A 129 -28.65 -8.27 13.88
CA GLU A 129 -27.73 -7.34 13.24
C GLU A 129 -26.38 -7.54 13.92
N THR A 130 -25.59 -8.45 13.36
CA THR A 130 -24.36 -8.89 13.99
C THR A 130 -23.37 -7.77 13.79
N ASP A 131 -22.82 -7.28 14.90
CA ASP A 131 -21.88 -6.17 14.92
C ASP A 131 -20.73 -6.43 13.92
N PRO A 132 -20.55 -5.56 12.90
CA PRO A 132 -19.51 -5.75 11.89
C PRO A 132 -18.11 -5.84 12.49
N GLU A 133 -17.85 -5.23 13.66
CA GLU A 133 -16.57 -5.34 14.33
C GLU A 133 -16.33 -6.76 14.84
N GLN A 134 -17.34 -7.40 15.45
CA GLN A 134 -17.23 -8.77 15.94
C GLN A 134 -17.01 -9.78 14.81
N LEU A 135 -17.71 -9.58 13.68
CA LEU A 135 -17.53 -10.41 12.49
C LEU A 135 -16.09 -10.29 11.95
N ALA A 136 -15.59 -9.06 11.83
CA ALA A 136 -14.24 -8.78 11.38
C ALA A 136 -13.18 -9.36 12.32
N ASP A 137 -13.36 -9.17 13.63
CA ASP A 137 -12.43 -9.67 14.65
C ASP A 137 -12.40 -11.20 14.67
N ALA A 138 -13.55 -11.87 14.50
CA ALA A 138 -13.60 -13.33 14.41
C ALA A 138 -12.85 -13.88 13.18
N VAL A 139 -12.93 -13.20 12.03
CA VAL A 139 -12.18 -13.58 10.82
C VAL A 139 -10.71 -13.23 10.96
N PHE A 140 -10.39 -12.10 11.59
CA PHE A 140 -9.01 -11.68 11.87
C PHE A 140 -8.30 -12.65 12.83
N GLN A 141 -8.97 -13.15 13.86
CA GLN A 141 -8.41 -14.19 14.73
C GLN A 141 -8.09 -15.48 13.95
N GLN A 142 -8.99 -15.92 13.07
CA GLN A 142 -8.72 -17.10 12.22
C GLN A 142 -7.53 -16.87 11.27
N PHE A 143 -7.38 -15.65 10.76
CA PHE A 143 -6.21 -15.27 9.98
C PHE A 143 -4.94 -15.36 10.83
N LEU A 144 -4.95 -14.84 12.06
CA LEU A 144 -3.81 -14.95 12.99
C LEU A 144 -3.47 -16.40 13.34
N ASP A 145 -4.47 -17.27 13.51
CA ASP A 145 -4.25 -18.70 13.71
C ASP A 145 -3.57 -19.34 12.49
N ALA A 146 -4.02 -18.98 11.28
CA ALA A 146 -3.43 -19.43 10.04
C ALA A 146 -1.99 -18.93 9.83
N LEU A 147 -1.66 -17.74 10.36
CA LEU A 147 -0.29 -17.22 10.33
C LEU A 147 0.72 -18.16 11.01
N THR A 148 0.30 -18.88 12.05
CA THR A 148 1.17 -19.88 12.70
C THR A 148 1.66 -20.94 11.70
N ASN A 149 0.77 -21.40 10.81
CA ASN A 149 1.12 -22.36 9.76
C ASN A 149 1.91 -21.70 8.62
N LEU A 150 1.53 -20.49 8.20
CA LEU A 150 2.23 -19.76 7.14
C LEU A 150 3.67 -19.38 7.53
N ARG A 151 3.92 -19.15 8.82
CA ARG A 151 5.25 -18.88 9.36
C ARG A 151 6.12 -20.13 9.45
N ALA A 152 5.56 -21.34 9.27
CA ALA A 152 6.30 -22.57 9.37
C ALA A 152 7.11 -22.85 8.09
N GLY A 153 8.45 -22.81 8.22
CA GLY A 153 9.38 -23.32 7.22
C GLY A 153 9.37 -22.54 5.90
N ARG A 154 9.08 -23.24 4.79
CA ARG A 154 9.21 -22.67 3.42
C ARG A 154 8.08 -21.71 3.03
N MET A 155 6.96 -21.72 3.74
CA MET A 155 5.79 -20.88 3.43
C MET A 155 5.99 -19.42 3.82
N LEU A 156 6.98 -19.14 4.68
CA LEU A 156 7.23 -17.80 5.21
C LEU A 156 7.49 -16.75 4.11
N TYR A 157 8.08 -17.16 2.99
CA TYR A 157 8.48 -16.25 1.90
C TYR A 157 7.68 -16.46 0.61
N ASP A 158 6.56 -17.19 0.67
CA ASP A 158 5.67 -17.41 -0.46
C ASP A 158 4.53 -16.38 -0.42
N ASP A 159 4.70 -15.27 -1.15
CA ASP A 159 3.70 -14.21 -1.26
C ASP A 159 2.35 -14.71 -1.79
N GLY A 160 2.37 -15.74 -2.65
CA GLY A 160 1.18 -16.39 -3.18
C GLY A 160 0.33 -17.03 -2.09
N LEU A 161 0.93 -17.80 -1.19
CA LEU A 161 0.20 -18.46 -0.09
C LEU A 161 -0.41 -17.46 0.89
N TRP A 162 0.29 -16.36 1.19
CA TRP A 162 -0.24 -15.31 2.05
C TRP A 162 -1.39 -14.55 1.38
N ALA A 163 -1.29 -14.30 0.07
CA ALA A 163 -2.35 -13.67 -0.71
C ALA A 163 -3.59 -14.58 -0.81
N ASP A 164 -3.39 -15.88 -1.06
CA ASP A 164 -4.46 -16.87 -1.11
C ASP A 164 -5.19 -16.97 0.24
N GLU A 165 -4.45 -16.90 1.36
CA GLU A 165 -5.03 -16.91 2.70
C GLU A 165 -5.83 -15.62 3.01
N LEU A 166 -5.30 -14.44 2.66
CA LEU A 166 -6.07 -13.20 2.77
C LEU A 166 -7.33 -13.22 1.91
N GLN A 167 -7.24 -13.76 0.68
CA GLN A 167 -8.38 -13.90 -0.22
C GLN A 167 -9.40 -14.89 0.34
N ARG A 168 -8.96 -15.99 0.98
CA ARG A 168 -9.81 -16.93 1.69
C ARG A 168 -10.59 -16.24 2.80
N CYS A 169 -9.94 -15.40 3.62
CA CYS A 169 -10.60 -14.60 4.64
C CYS A 169 -11.63 -13.63 4.04
N LEU A 170 -11.29 -12.95 2.93
CA LEU A 170 -12.20 -12.03 2.24
C LEU A 170 -13.41 -12.71 1.58
N ASN A 171 -13.32 -14.00 1.29
CA ASN A 171 -14.40 -14.81 0.76
C ASN A 171 -15.26 -15.47 1.88
N ASP A 172 -14.95 -15.21 3.15
CA ASP A 172 -15.75 -15.68 4.27
C ASP A 172 -17.11 -14.97 4.31
N ASP A 173 -18.20 -15.71 4.51
CA ASP A 173 -19.56 -15.19 4.51
C ASP A 173 -19.75 -14.04 5.52
N ARG A 174 -18.97 -14.04 6.62
CA ARG A 174 -18.99 -12.98 7.64
C ARG A 174 -18.45 -11.64 7.12
N LEU A 175 -17.59 -11.64 6.09
CA LEU A 175 -17.07 -10.44 5.44
C LEU A 175 -17.83 -10.02 4.18
N LEU A 176 -18.98 -10.64 3.87
CA LEU A 176 -19.89 -10.15 2.84
C LEU A 176 -20.48 -8.78 3.21
N ASN A 177 -20.59 -8.48 4.51
CA ASN A 177 -20.90 -7.14 4.99
C ASN A 177 -19.73 -6.19 4.70
N ILE A 178 -19.97 -5.15 3.89
CA ILE A 178 -18.97 -4.16 3.49
C ILE A 178 -18.31 -3.49 4.70
N ALA A 179 -19.08 -3.22 5.78
CA ALA A 179 -18.54 -2.62 6.99
C ALA A 179 -17.57 -3.58 7.70
N ALA A 180 -17.94 -4.85 7.87
CA ALA A 180 -17.07 -5.86 8.46
C ALA A 180 -15.78 -6.04 7.65
N ARG A 181 -15.89 -6.05 6.31
CA ARG A 181 -14.72 -6.10 5.42
C ARG A 181 -13.78 -4.91 5.61
N MET A 182 -14.32 -3.69 5.72
CA MET A 182 -13.49 -2.50 5.99
C MET A 182 -12.80 -2.58 7.36
N VAL A 183 -13.49 -3.08 8.41
CA VAL A 183 -12.88 -3.28 9.73
C VAL A 183 -11.77 -4.33 9.66
N PHE A 184 -11.96 -5.44 8.95
CA PHE A 184 -10.92 -6.45 8.74
C PHE A 184 -9.67 -5.88 8.04
N GLU A 185 -9.86 -5.09 6.97
CA GLU A 185 -8.77 -4.39 6.28
C GLU A 185 -8.04 -3.40 7.20
N ALA A 186 -8.79 -2.70 8.06
CA ALA A 186 -8.21 -1.87 9.11
C ALA A 186 -7.35 -2.71 10.06
N ARG A 187 -7.84 -3.86 10.57
CA ARG A 187 -7.05 -4.74 11.47
C ARG A 187 -5.72 -5.17 10.85
N ILE A 188 -5.72 -5.54 9.56
CA ILE A 188 -4.47 -5.87 8.85
C ILE A 188 -3.54 -4.66 8.75
N THR A 189 -4.09 -3.46 8.51
CA THR A 189 -3.33 -2.21 8.48
C THR A 189 -2.69 -1.91 9.84
N TYR A 190 -3.45 -2.00 10.94
CA TYR A 190 -2.94 -1.84 12.30
C TYR A 190 -1.86 -2.87 12.63
N PHE A 191 -2.05 -4.12 12.21
CA PHE A 191 -1.09 -5.19 12.40
C PHE A 191 0.23 -4.92 11.67
N LEU A 192 0.18 -4.45 10.42
CA LEU A 192 1.36 -4.09 9.63
C LEU A 192 2.10 -2.86 10.17
N ALA A 193 1.37 -1.85 10.65
CA ALA A 193 1.95 -0.62 11.21
C ALA A 193 2.52 -0.78 12.63
N GLY A 194 2.11 -1.84 13.32
CA GLY A 194 2.54 -2.17 14.68
C GLY A 194 4.00 -2.60 14.80
N THR A 195 4.31 -3.33 15.87
CA THR A 195 5.63 -3.94 16.04
C THR A 195 5.86 -5.00 14.98
N ARG A 196 7.07 -5.01 14.42
CA ARG A 196 7.42 -5.93 13.33
C ARG A 196 7.42 -7.36 13.84
N GLN A 197 6.75 -8.26 13.11
CA GLN A 197 6.78 -9.69 13.38
C GLN A 197 7.28 -10.47 12.17
N LEU A 198 7.69 -11.72 12.41
CA LEU A 198 8.10 -12.64 11.36
C LEU A 198 6.99 -12.77 10.30
N GLY A 199 7.33 -12.54 9.03
CA GLY A 199 6.38 -12.60 7.91
C GLY A 199 5.63 -11.31 7.60
N HIS A 200 5.81 -10.22 8.37
CA HIS A 200 5.21 -8.91 8.02
C HIS A 200 5.58 -8.44 6.62
N GLU A 201 6.80 -8.73 6.17
CA GLU A 201 7.22 -8.45 4.81
C GLU A 201 6.32 -9.14 3.77
N THR A 202 6.14 -10.45 3.91
CA THR A 202 5.33 -11.26 2.98
C THR A 202 3.87 -10.84 3.05
N LEU A 203 3.35 -10.59 4.26
CA LEU A 203 2.01 -10.05 4.47
C LEU A 203 1.82 -8.70 3.79
N PHE A 204 2.78 -7.79 3.93
CA PHE A 204 2.72 -6.46 3.33
C PHE A 204 2.55 -6.58 1.81
N PHE A 205 3.39 -7.37 1.13
CA PHE A 205 3.26 -7.55 -0.32
C PHE A 205 1.95 -8.26 -0.73
N ALA A 206 1.51 -9.27 0.03
CA ALA A 206 0.23 -9.93 -0.20
C ALA A 206 -0.95 -8.96 -0.05
N ALA A 207 -0.97 -8.15 1.01
CA ALA A 207 -2.00 -7.16 1.29
C ALA A 207 -2.09 -6.09 0.19
N LEU A 208 -0.95 -5.64 -0.35
CA LEU A 208 -0.93 -4.70 -1.48
C LEU A 208 -1.66 -5.26 -2.72
N SER A 209 -1.49 -6.55 -2.99
CA SER A 209 -2.14 -7.20 -4.12
C SER A 209 -3.62 -7.46 -3.86
N VAL A 210 -3.97 -7.98 -2.67
CA VAL A 210 -5.33 -8.43 -2.36
C VAL A 210 -6.29 -7.27 -2.10
N PHE A 211 -5.85 -6.23 -1.37
CA PHE A 211 -6.70 -5.05 -1.11
C PHE A 211 -6.63 -3.98 -2.20
N GLY A 212 -5.70 -4.12 -3.16
CA GLY A 212 -5.54 -3.15 -4.24
C GLY A 212 -5.03 -1.78 -3.77
N TRP A 213 -4.36 -1.71 -2.62
CA TRP A 213 -3.85 -0.45 -2.06
C TRP A 213 -2.94 0.30 -3.02
N MET A 214 -2.17 -0.39 -3.88
CA MET A 214 -1.36 0.29 -4.90
C MET A 214 -2.19 1.19 -5.83
N SER A 215 -3.43 0.81 -6.13
CA SER A 215 -4.34 1.54 -7.02
C SER A 215 -5.25 2.52 -6.29
N ASP A 216 -5.60 2.23 -5.03
CA ASP A 216 -6.54 3.04 -4.23
C ASP A 216 -5.94 3.38 -2.86
N ARG A 217 -5.12 4.44 -2.82
CA ARG A 217 -4.48 4.93 -1.60
C ARG A 217 -5.44 5.56 -0.61
N HIS A 218 -6.57 6.08 -1.08
CA HIS A 218 -7.57 6.74 -0.25
C HIS A 218 -8.22 5.79 0.77
N ARG A 219 -8.19 4.47 0.53
CA ARG A 219 -8.62 3.48 1.52
C ARG A 219 -7.77 3.53 2.78
N LEU A 220 -6.45 3.61 2.62
CA LEU A 220 -5.52 3.66 3.75
C LEU A 220 -5.70 4.93 4.58
N GLU A 221 -6.01 6.05 3.95
CA GLU A 221 -6.25 7.33 4.65
C GLU A 221 -7.38 7.23 5.69
N ARG A 222 -8.38 6.37 5.44
CA ARG A 222 -9.51 6.13 6.37
C ARG A 222 -9.09 5.44 7.66
N PHE A 223 -7.93 4.78 7.68
CA PHE A 223 -7.40 4.08 8.85
C PHE A 223 -6.51 4.97 9.73
N GLY A 224 -6.42 6.28 9.45
CA GLY A 224 -5.68 7.23 10.26
C GLY A 224 -4.17 6.97 10.27
N HIS A 225 -3.55 7.01 11.45
CA HIS A 225 -2.09 6.91 11.60
C HIS A 225 -1.48 5.60 11.06
N PRO A 226 -2.00 4.41 11.38
CA PRO A 226 -1.55 3.15 10.77
C PRO A 226 -1.62 3.16 9.25
N GLY A 227 -2.72 3.70 8.71
CA GLY A 227 -2.90 3.86 7.28
C GLY A 227 -1.84 4.75 6.64
N ALA A 228 -1.50 5.87 7.28
CA ALA A 228 -0.43 6.76 6.84
C ALA A 228 0.95 6.09 6.85
N ILE A 229 1.26 5.26 7.85
CA ILE A 229 2.51 4.46 7.92
C ILE A 229 2.59 3.51 6.71
N VAL A 230 1.53 2.71 6.49
CA VAL A 230 1.49 1.76 5.38
C VAL A 230 1.56 2.50 4.04
N ASN A 231 0.83 3.61 3.89
CA ASN A 231 0.87 4.45 2.69
C ASN A 231 2.30 4.96 2.39
N ARG A 232 2.99 5.45 3.42
CA ARG A 232 4.38 5.90 3.32
C ARG A 232 5.33 4.76 2.95
N ALA A 233 5.18 3.58 3.54
CA ALA A 233 5.99 2.41 3.20
C ALA A 233 5.84 2.01 1.72
N ILE A 234 4.64 2.14 1.15
CA ILE A 234 4.42 1.87 -0.27
C ILE A 234 5.10 2.94 -1.14
N ASP A 235 5.09 4.21 -0.73
CA ASP A 235 5.80 5.27 -1.47
C ASP A 235 7.31 5.03 -1.46
N GLU A 236 7.86 4.67 -0.30
CA GLU A 236 9.27 4.28 -0.17
C GLU A 236 9.61 3.04 -1.00
N ARG A 237 8.71 2.05 -1.07
CA ARG A 237 8.83 0.90 -1.98
C ARG A 237 8.86 1.32 -3.44
N ASN A 238 8.01 2.26 -3.85
CA ASN A 238 7.98 2.73 -5.24
C ASN A 238 9.27 3.49 -5.57
N MET A 239 9.73 4.36 -4.65
CA MET A 239 11.03 5.01 -4.77
C MET A 239 12.17 3.99 -4.85
N PHE A 240 12.09 2.91 -4.07
CA PHE A 240 13.06 1.82 -4.10
C PHE A 240 13.16 1.17 -5.48
N HIS A 241 12.01 0.91 -6.13
CA HIS A 241 11.96 0.31 -7.48
C HIS A 241 12.35 1.25 -8.62
N VAL A 242 12.39 2.57 -8.39
CA VAL A 242 12.82 3.56 -9.40
C VAL A 242 14.35 3.77 -9.39
N GLN A 243 15.06 3.29 -8.37
CA GLN A 243 16.53 3.42 -8.30
C GLN A 243 17.25 2.74 -9.47
N ASP A 244 18.51 3.13 -9.71
CA ASP A 244 19.37 2.42 -10.66
C ASP A 244 19.48 0.92 -10.31
N GLN A 245 19.61 0.09 -11.33
CA GLN A 245 19.65 -1.36 -11.16
C GLN A 245 20.84 -1.80 -10.30
N ALA A 246 21.99 -1.14 -10.40
CA ALA A 246 23.18 -1.49 -9.61
C ALA A 246 22.93 -1.32 -8.11
N ASP A 247 22.36 -0.17 -7.71
CA ASP A 247 22.02 0.10 -6.31
C ASP A 247 20.96 -0.88 -5.80
N ARG A 248 19.95 -1.15 -6.63
CA ARG A 248 18.82 -2.01 -6.26
C ARG A 248 19.25 -3.45 -6.03
N VAL A 249 20.16 -3.99 -6.85
CA VAL A 249 20.67 -5.37 -6.69
C VAL A 249 21.39 -5.53 -5.35
N GLY A 250 22.28 -4.59 -4.99
CA GLY A 250 22.96 -4.62 -3.69
C GLY A 250 21.99 -4.53 -2.52
N GLN A 251 20.97 -3.67 -2.61
CA GLN A 251 19.94 -3.51 -1.58
C GLN A 251 19.00 -4.73 -1.47
N GLN A 252 18.64 -5.37 -2.59
CA GLN A 252 17.86 -6.62 -2.60
C GLN A 252 18.65 -7.77 -1.97
N GLU A 253 19.97 -7.79 -2.16
CA GLU A 253 20.84 -8.74 -1.46
C GLU A 253 20.78 -8.52 0.06
N VAL A 254 20.78 -7.26 0.52
CA VAL A 254 20.61 -6.91 1.95
C VAL A 254 19.30 -7.44 2.50
N LEU A 255 18.17 -7.14 1.86
CA LEU A 255 16.87 -7.65 2.30
C LEU A 255 16.84 -9.18 2.35
N SER A 256 17.37 -9.85 1.31
CA SER A 256 17.41 -11.31 1.23
C SER A 256 18.26 -11.95 2.32
N ALA A 257 19.32 -11.26 2.77
CA ALA A 257 20.19 -11.73 3.84
C ALA A 257 19.62 -11.42 5.23
N LEU A 258 18.97 -10.26 5.42
CA LEU A 258 18.27 -9.92 6.68
C LEU A 258 17.10 -10.85 6.97
N ARG A 259 16.49 -11.47 5.94
CA ARG A 259 15.49 -12.52 6.11
C ARG A 259 16.04 -13.78 6.79
N ARG A 260 17.36 -14.03 6.73
CA ARG A 260 17.97 -15.23 7.30
C ARG A 260 18.31 -14.95 8.77
N PRO A 261 17.96 -15.86 9.70
CA PRO A 261 18.26 -15.65 11.13
C PRO A 261 19.77 -15.67 11.42
N ALA A 262 20.54 -16.36 10.58
CA ALA A 262 21.99 -16.47 10.71
C ALA A 262 22.69 -15.20 10.22
N LEU A 263 23.65 -14.73 11.03
CA LEU A 263 24.52 -13.62 10.65
C LEU A 263 25.36 -14.01 9.41
N PRO A 264 25.44 -13.15 8.37
CA PRO A 264 26.31 -13.39 7.23
C PRO A 264 27.78 -13.47 7.64
N ARG A 265 28.62 -13.95 6.73
CA ARG A 265 30.07 -13.95 6.96
C ARG A 265 30.55 -12.51 7.08
N LEU A 266 31.57 -12.27 7.91
CA LEU A 266 32.10 -10.91 8.16
C LEU A 266 32.47 -10.13 6.89
N GLY A 267 33.00 -10.81 5.87
CA GLY A 267 33.28 -10.19 4.56
C GLY A 267 32.01 -9.76 3.81
N GLU A 268 30.93 -10.52 3.93
CA GLU A 268 29.61 -10.19 3.35
C GLU A 268 28.99 -9.01 4.09
N VAL A 269 29.02 -9.00 5.44
CA VAL A 269 28.56 -7.86 6.24
C VAL A 269 29.29 -6.58 5.84
N ARG A 270 30.62 -6.62 5.68
CA ARG A 270 31.40 -5.46 5.22
C ARG A 270 30.96 -4.97 3.83
N ARG A 271 30.69 -5.87 2.89
CA ARG A 271 30.22 -5.53 1.54
C ARG A 271 28.82 -4.92 1.56
N MET A 272 27.94 -5.44 2.40
CA MET A 272 26.51 -5.14 2.38
C MET A 272 26.12 -3.93 3.27
N MET A 273 26.97 -3.58 4.24
CA MET A 273 26.68 -2.50 5.19
C MET A 273 26.41 -1.12 4.55
N PRO A 274 27.15 -0.67 3.51
CA PRO A 274 26.85 0.61 2.86
C PRO A 274 25.44 0.66 2.25
N HIS A 275 24.98 -0.45 1.66
CA HIS A 275 23.63 -0.56 1.13
C HIS A 275 22.58 -0.56 2.25
N LEU A 276 22.83 -1.28 3.35
CA LEU A 276 21.95 -1.27 4.52
C LEU A 276 21.79 0.14 5.11
N GLN A 277 22.90 0.85 5.33
CA GLN A 277 22.89 2.23 5.84
C GLN A 277 22.11 3.16 4.91
N THR A 278 22.32 3.03 3.60
CA THR A 278 21.57 3.78 2.59
C THR A 278 20.07 3.49 2.67
N MET A 279 19.68 2.23 2.84
CA MET A 279 18.28 1.85 2.98
C MET A 279 17.64 2.39 4.26
N MET A 280 18.33 2.31 5.40
CA MET A 280 17.84 2.86 6.66
C MET A 280 17.67 4.39 6.60
N ALA A 281 18.58 5.09 5.92
CA ALA A 281 18.51 6.54 5.77
C ALA A 281 17.42 6.98 4.78
N ARG A 282 17.22 6.23 3.68
CA ARG A 282 16.31 6.63 2.59
C ARG A 282 14.90 6.05 2.68
N PHE A 283 14.75 4.89 3.31
CA PHE A 283 13.50 4.13 3.37
C PHE A 283 13.19 3.64 4.79
N PRO A 284 13.19 4.52 5.80
CA PRO A 284 13.06 4.11 7.19
C PRO A 284 11.74 3.39 7.49
N VAL A 285 10.63 3.84 6.90
CA VAL A 285 9.30 3.27 7.16
C VAL A 285 9.15 1.91 6.49
N LEU A 286 9.63 1.77 5.26
CA LEU A 286 9.68 0.48 4.58
C LEU A 286 10.55 -0.51 5.38
N MET A 287 11.74 -0.08 5.81
CA MET A 287 12.67 -0.92 6.57
C MET A 287 12.06 -1.41 7.89
N ARG A 288 11.29 -0.58 8.59
CA ARG A 288 10.55 -0.97 9.79
C ARG A 288 9.54 -2.11 9.54
N ILE A 289 8.94 -2.16 8.35
CA ILE A 289 7.98 -3.23 8.00
C ILE A 289 8.71 -4.50 7.53
N VAL A 290 9.70 -4.36 6.65
CA VAL A 290 10.28 -5.52 5.94
C VAL A 290 11.47 -6.14 6.66
N ALA A 291 12.25 -5.35 7.40
CA ALA A 291 13.50 -5.80 7.99
C ALA A 291 13.41 -5.98 9.51
N ASP A 292 14.26 -6.86 10.03
CA ASP A 292 14.31 -7.17 11.47
C ASP A 292 15.19 -6.16 12.20
N GLU A 293 14.64 -5.43 13.16
CA GLU A 293 15.42 -4.46 13.94
C GLU A 293 16.54 -5.17 14.72
N GLU A 294 16.27 -6.36 15.27
CA GLU A 294 17.29 -7.17 15.95
C GLU A 294 18.38 -7.68 14.99
N ALA A 295 18.03 -8.11 13.78
CA ALA A 295 19.03 -8.53 12.81
C ALA A 295 19.87 -7.34 12.32
N ILE A 296 19.24 -6.18 12.09
CA ILE A 296 19.95 -4.94 11.75
C ILE A 296 20.94 -4.57 12.86
N GLY A 297 20.52 -4.61 14.13
CA GLY A 297 21.38 -4.36 15.29
C GLY A 297 22.59 -5.31 15.32
N ARG A 298 22.36 -6.61 15.19
CA ARG A 298 23.44 -7.63 15.13
C ARG A 298 24.42 -7.37 13.98
N TRP A 299 23.94 -6.92 12.82
CA TRP A 299 24.81 -6.58 11.69
C TRP A 299 25.65 -5.34 11.96
N GLN A 300 25.05 -4.31 12.56
CA GLN A 300 25.74 -3.07 12.94
C GLN A 300 26.83 -3.35 13.98
N GLU A 301 26.54 -4.14 15.01
CA GLU A 301 27.51 -4.58 16.02
C GLU A 301 28.66 -5.38 15.40
N ALA A 302 28.35 -6.35 14.53
CA ALA A 302 29.36 -7.13 13.83
C ALA A 302 30.27 -6.25 12.96
N TYR A 303 29.70 -5.26 12.29
CA TYR A 303 30.46 -4.30 11.49
C TYR A 303 31.31 -3.35 12.34
N ALA A 304 30.78 -2.86 13.47
CA ALA A 304 31.54 -2.06 14.43
C ALA A 304 32.74 -2.84 15.00
N GLY A 305 32.56 -4.14 15.28
CA GLY A 305 33.65 -5.02 15.70
C GLY A 305 34.76 -5.17 14.63
N LEU A 306 34.41 -5.09 13.34
CA LEU A 306 35.38 -5.10 12.25
C LEU A 306 36.16 -3.79 12.13
N THR A 307 35.50 -2.65 12.33
CA THR A 307 36.16 -1.34 12.25
C THR A 307 37.05 -1.08 13.46
N ALA A 308 36.60 -1.47 14.67
CA ALA A 308 37.38 -1.32 15.90
C ALA A 308 38.69 -2.12 15.88
N LYS A 309 38.67 -3.37 15.39
CA LYS A 309 39.87 -4.21 15.30
C LYS A 309 40.85 -3.77 14.23
N SER A 310 40.39 -3.05 13.21
CA SER A 310 41.23 -2.70 12.07
C SER A 310 42.21 -1.57 12.39
N GLY A 311 41.97 -0.75 13.43
CA GLY A 311 42.88 0.27 13.99
C GLY A 311 43.40 1.37 13.04
N ALA A 312 43.20 1.19 11.74
CA ALA A 312 43.65 2.05 10.66
C ALA A 312 42.41 2.63 9.98
N PRO A 313 42.36 3.95 9.73
CA PRO A 313 41.34 4.53 8.89
C PRO A 313 41.35 3.78 7.55
N LEU A 314 40.18 3.27 7.16
CA LEU A 314 39.96 2.56 5.90
C LEU A 314 40.06 3.54 4.73
N THR A 315 41.28 3.99 4.42
CA THR A 315 41.58 4.52 3.09
C THR A 315 41.54 3.32 2.15
N VAL A 316 40.39 3.13 1.50
CA VAL A 316 40.26 2.18 0.38
C VAL A 316 41.32 2.58 -0.64
N LYS A 317 42.38 1.78 -0.74
CA LYS A 317 43.45 1.97 -1.72
C LYS A 317 42.84 1.61 -3.08
N GLU A 318 42.27 2.60 -3.74
CA GLU A 318 41.59 2.54 -5.05
C GLU A 318 42.48 1.98 -6.18
N SER A 319 43.77 1.71 -5.91
CA SER A 319 44.78 1.34 -6.90
C SER A 319 44.91 -0.15 -7.23
N GLU A 320 44.21 -1.07 -6.57
CA GLU A 320 44.37 -2.52 -6.85
C GLU A 320 43.31 -3.13 -7.78
N TRP A 321 42.27 -2.40 -8.15
CA TRP A 321 41.30 -2.83 -9.18
C TRP A 321 41.63 -2.31 -10.59
N ALA A 322 42.70 -1.53 -10.74
CA ALA A 322 43.10 -0.95 -12.03
C ALA A 322 43.91 -1.89 -12.94
N ALA A 323 44.17 -3.15 -12.55
CA ALA A 323 45.04 -4.05 -13.30
C ALA A 323 44.32 -5.14 -14.14
N ALA A 324 42.99 -5.12 -14.26
CA ALA A 324 42.26 -6.08 -15.08
C ALA A 324 41.22 -5.41 -15.99
N GLY A 325 41.62 -5.18 -17.24
CA GLY A 325 40.71 -5.07 -18.38
C GLY A 325 40.19 -3.67 -18.69
N GLU A 326 40.77 -3.05 -19.71
CA GLU A 326 40.21 -1.89 -20.40
C GLU A 326 38.83 -2.21 -21.01
N THR A 327 37.79 -1.51 -20.56
CA THR A 327 36.64 -1.17 -21.41
C THR A 327 36.17 0.26 -21.11
N GLU A 328 36.44 1.14 -22.08
CA GLU A 328 35.71 2.34 -22.50
C GLU A 328 34.98 3.22 -21.45
N LYS A 329 35.73 4.26 -21.03
CA LYS A 329 35.34 5.65 -20.75
C LYS A 329 33.84 6.00 -20.79
N SER A 330 33.18 5.89 -19.64
CA SER A 330 32.04 6.74 -19.25
C SER A 330 31.89 6.67 -17.74
N GLY A 331 32.21 7.74 -17.00
CA GLY A 331 31.95 7.74 -15.55
C GLY A 331 32.81 8.62 -14.66
N ALA A 332 33.28 9.79 -15.11
CA ALA A 332 33.87 10.80 -14.23
C ALA A 332 32.84 11.89 -13.91
N SER A 333 31.82 11.59 -13.10
CA SER A 333 30.82 12.60 -12.68
C SER A 333 30.00 12.29 -11.41
N TYR A 334 30.28 11.25 -10.62
CA TYR A 334 29.43 10.92 -9.46
C TYR A 334 29.99 11.34 -8.09
N GLY A 335 31.28 11.66 -7.97
CA GLY A 335 31.88 12.10 -6.70
C GLY A 335 31.34 13.44 -6.17
N TRP A 336 30.92 14.35 -7.05
CA TRP A 336 30.42 15.67 -6.63
C TRP A 336 28.99 15.62 -6.08
N ILE A 337 28.17 14.66 -6.52
CA ILE A 337 26.75 14.55 -6.09
C ILE A 337 26.66 14.11 -4.61
N ILE A 338 27.56 13.23 -4.17
CA ILE A 338 27.63 12.81 -2.76
C ILE A 338 28.10 13.98 -1.87
N GLY A 339 29.06 14.78 -2.34
CA GLY A 339 29.50 15.99 -1.65
C GLY A 339 28.37 17.01 -1.49
N VAL A 340 27.55 17.23 -2.53
CA VAL A 340 26.41 18.16 -2.49
C VAL A 340 25.29 17.65 -1.57
N MET A 341 24.99 16.35 -1.56
CA MET A 341 23.99 15.76 -0.66
C MET A 341 24.39 15.85 0.81
N ILE A 342 25.67 15.57 1.15
CA ILE A 342 26.17 15.70 2.52
C ILE A 342 26.17 17.18 2.93
N LEU A 343 26.56 18.09 2.03
CA LEU A 343 26.53 19.52 2.32
C LEU A 343 25.10 20.04 2.51
N LEU A 344 24.14 19.63 1.68
CA LEU A 344 22.72 19.98 1.86
C LEU A 344 22.13 19.40 3.15
N SER A 345 22.49 18.16 3.51
CA SER A 345 22.01 17.53 4.75
C SER A 345 22.58 18.20 5.99
N THR A 346 23.85 18.63 5.97
CA THR A 346 24.44 19.39 7.08
C THR A 346 23.84 20.79 7.20
N LEU A 347 23.53 21.46 6.07
CA LEU A 347 22.89 22.78 6.06
C LEU A 347 21.43 22.72 6.55
N PHE A 348 20.71 21.65 6.22
CA PHE A 348 19.34 21.44 6.71
C PHE A 348 19.31 21.15 8.22
N ASN A 349 20.31 20.46 8.76
CA ASN A 349 20.42 20.20 10.19
C ASN A 349 20.87 21.44 10.99
N THR A 350 21.75 22.28 10.45
CA THR A 350 22.17 23.52 11.15
C THR A 350 21.13 24.63 11.12
N MET A 351 20.20 24.63 10.16
CA MET A 351 19.09 25.60 10.14
C MET A 351 17.92 25.23 11.08
N ARG A 352 17.91 24.03 11.70
CA ARG A 352 16.94 23.69 12.76
C ARG A 352 17.35 24.17 14.16
N SER A 353 18.62 24.51 14.37
CA SER A 353 19.12 24.99 15.66
C SER A 353 19.53 26.46 15.59
N LYS A 354 18.56 27.36 15.79
CA LYS A 354 18.64 28.72 16.38
C LYS A 354 17.47 29.58 15.93
N SER A 355 16.44 29.68 16.77
CA SER A 355 15.50 30.80 16.72
C SER A 355 16.19 32.04 17.31
N PRO A 356 16.30 33.18 16.58
CA PRO A 356 16.78 34.40 17.18
C PRO A 356 15.71 34.97 18.13
N SER A 357 16.08 35.19 19.38
CA SER A 357 15.28 35.94 20.35
C SER A 357 15.08 37.38 19.87
N ILE A 358 13.85 37.74 19.52
CA ILE A 358 13.46 39.11 19.16
C ILE A 358 13.22 39.89 20.46
N PRO A 359 13.92 41.03 20.71
CA PRO A 359 13.62 41.89 21.84
C PRO A 359 12.28 42.61 21.63
N ILE A 360 11.35 42.44 22.57
CA ILE A 360 10.04 43.08 22.60
C ILE A 360 10.20 44.53 23.11
N ALA A 361 9.84 45.51 22.27
CA ALA A 361 9.66 46.89 22.70
C ALA A 361 8.19 47.13 23.13
N PRO A 362 7.93 48.01 24.12
CA PRO A 362 6.57 48.27 24.60
C PRO A 362 5.74 49.10 23.59
N PRO A 363 4.41 48.95 23.57
CA PRO A 363 3.53 49.58 22.58
C PRO A 363 3.35 51.08 22.82
N PRO A 364 3.21 51.90 21.76
CA PRO A 364 2.83 53.29 21.89
C PRO A 364 1.33 53.45 22.15
N THR A 365 1.02 54.41 23.02
CA THR A 365 -0.30 54.95 23.34
C THR A 365 -1.01 55.49 22.09
N LEU A 366 -2.26 55.06 21.87
CA LEU A 366 -3.15 55.60 20.85
C LEU A 366 -3.81 56.89 21.35
N GLU A 367 -3.28 58.02 20.95
CA GLU A 367 -4.00 59.30 20.96
C GLU A 367 -3.63 60.08 19.70
N SER A 368 -4.65 60.65 19.04
CA SER A 368 -4.58 61.52 17.85
C SER A 368 -4.35 60.83 16.51
N LEU A 369 -5.43 60.68 15.73
CA LEU A 369 -5.61 61.43 14.47
C LEU A 369 -6.96 61.05 13.82
N SER A 370 -7.91 61.95 14.02
CA SER A 370 -9.16 62.13 13.28
C SER A 370 -8.93 62.84 11.93
N GLU A 371 -9.90 62.69 11.02
CA GLU A 371 -10.08 63.37 9.70
C GLU A 371 -9.23 62.81 8.55
N ALA A 372 -9.72 62.44 7.35
CA ALA A 372 -10.85 62.91 6.55
C ALA A 372 -11.25 61.84 5.46
N PRO A 373 -12.31 62.05 4.64
CA PRO A 373 -13.12 61.00 4.02
C PRO A 373 -12.79 60.70 2.55
N TRP A 374 -12.90 59.43 2.13
CA TRP A 374 -12.90 59.03 0.71
C TRP A 374 -14.28 58.50 0.29
N ARG A 375 -14.86 59.12 -0.75
CA ARG A 375 -16.07 58.68 -1.48
C ARG A 375 -15.68 57.71 -2.60
N PRO A 376 -16.50 56.70 -2.93
CA PRO A 376 -16.29 55.85 -4.11
C PRO A 376 -16.93 56.47 -5.37
N SER A 377 -16.18 56.47 -6.48
CA SER A 377 -16.67 56.87 -7.81
C SER A 377 -17.03 55.63 -8.64
N THR A 378 -18.28 55.55 -9.09
CA THR A 378 -18.78 54.63 -10.12
C THR A 378 -18.27 55.03 -11.51
N PRO A 379 -17.79 54.12 -12.38
CA PRO A 379 -17.52 54.44 -13.77
C PRO A 379 -18.78 54.31 -14.64
N LYS A 380 -19.02 55.36 -15.44
CA LYS A 380 -20.08 55.46 -16.45
C LYS A 380 -19.71 54.71 -17.73
N LEU A 381 -20.77 54.15 -18.31
CA LEU A 381 -20.89 53.55 -19.64
C LEU A 381 -20.71 54.61 -20.74
N GLY A 382 -19.99 54.25 -21.81
CA GLY A 382 -20.08 54.89 -23.13
C GLY A 382 -18.89 55.76 -23.53
N GLN A 383 -17.90 55.17 -24.19
CA GLN A 383 -17.24 55.84 -25.32
C GLN A 383 -16.50 54.84 -26.21
N GLU A 384 -17.03 54.72 -27.43
CA GLU A 384 -16.51 54.04 -28.60
C GLU A 384 -15.35 54.88 -29.17
N GLN A 385 -14.15 54.29 -29.25
CA GLN A 385 -13.05 54.81 -30.07
C GLN A 385 -12.28 53.66 -30.72
N ASP A 386 -12.39 53.65 -32.05
CA ASP A 386 -11.63 52.88 -33.02
C ASP A 386 -10.11 52.97 -32.78
N TYR A 387 -9.48 51.82 -32.53
CA TYR A 387 -8.04 51.63 -32.70
C TYR A 387 -7.77 50.28 -33.40
N ALA A 388 -8.07 50.22 -34.69
CA ALA A 388 -7.53 49.24 -35.62
C ALA A 388 -7.10 50.02 -36.87
N PRO A 389 -5.80 50.33 -37.09
CA PRO A 389 -4.82 49.29 -37.46
C PRO A 389 -3.34 49.68 -37.16
N LEU A 390 -2.64 49.04 -36.21
CA LEU A 390 -1.19 49.30 -36.03
C LEU A 390 -0.40 48.11 -35.46
N LEU A 391 -0.73 46.88 -35.86
CA LEU A 391 0.08 45.68 -35.56
C LEU A 391 0.10 44.67 -36.73
N THR A 392 0.33 45.14 -37.95
CA THR A 392 0.48 44.24 -39.12
C THR A 392 1.60 44.69 -40.06
N ALA A 393 2.83 44.81 -39.56
CA ALA A 393 4.04 44.78 -40.40
C ALA A 393 5.32 44.84 -39.54
N MET A 394 5.72 43.73 -38.90
CA MET A 394 7.13 43.46 -38.54
C MET A 394 7.27 42.12 -37.79
N ASN A 395 7.22 41.00 -38.51
CA ASN A 395 7.96 39.80 -38.11
C ASN A 395 8.11 38.84 -39.31
N LYS A 396 9.14 39.06 -40.13
CA LYS A 396 9.61 38.07 -41.11
C LYS A 396 10.82 37.36 -40.50
N ASN A 397 10.56 36.25 -39.81
CA ASN A 397 11.54 35.19 -39.59
C ASN A 397 10.89 33.85 -39.99
N PRO A 398 11.56 32.98 -40.77
CA PRO A 398 11.01 31.70 -41.20
C PRO A 398 11.17 30.65 -40.10
N ARG A 399 10.26 29.67 -40.06
CA ARG A 399 10.13 28.55 -39.09
C ARG A 399 9.53 28.93 -37.74
N THR A 400 8.27 28.58 -37.54
CA THR A 400 7.85 27.40 -36.76
C THR A 400 6.36 27.20 -37.07
N ALA A 401 6.03 26.15 -37.82
CA ALA A 401 4.62 25.78 -38.03
C ALA A 401 4.01 25.34 -36.68
N PRO A 402 2.72 25.60 -36.43
CA PRO A 402 2.06 25.15 -35.22
C PRO A 402 2.16 23.62 -35.16
N GLY A 403 2.74 23.11 -34.06
CA GLY A 403 2.85 21.68 -33.82
C GLY A 403 1.46 21.07 -33.89
N THR A 404 1.21 20.28 -34.93
CA THR A 404 0.02 19.44 -35.02
C THR A 404 0.04 18.54 -33.79
N ALA A 405 -1.00 18.65 -32.95
CA ALA A 405 -1.24 17.72 -31.86
C ALA A 405 -1.16 16.31 -32.47
N ARG A 406 -0.14 15.54 -32.06
CA ARG A 406 0.01 14.17 -32.55
C ARG A 406 -1.29 13.44 -32.17
N PRO A 407 -1.98 12.80 -33.11
CA PRO A 407 -3.18 12.04 -32.78
C PRO A 407 -2.80 11.02 -31.71
N GLN A 408 -3.36 11.18 -30.50
CA GLN A 408 -3.21 10.21 -29.43
C GLN A 408 -3.99 8.98 -29.88
N GLY A 409 -3.28 7.89 -30.15
CA GLY A 409 -3.93 6.64 -30.48
C GLY A 409 -4.65 6.07 -29.27
N GLU A 410 -5.52 5.10 -29.51
CA GLU A 410 -6.16 4.32 -28.47
C GLU A 410 -5.13 3.38 -27.81
N PRO A 411 -5.28 3.09 -26.49
CA PRO A 411 -4.50 2.07 -25.83
C PRO A 411 -4.84 0.67 -26.38
N LEU A 412 -4.02 -0.34 -26.08
CA LEU A 412 -4.31 -1.71 -26.48
C LEU A 412 -5.61 -2.19 -25.84
N THR A 413 -6.47 -2.81 -26.65
CA THR A 413 -7.70 -3.43 -26.17
C THR A 413 -7.40 -4.77 -25.52
N ARG A 414 -8.29 -5.23 -24.64
CA ARG A 414 -8.13 -6.53 -23.96
C ARG A 414 -8.03 -7.70 -24.96
N ALA A 415 -8.85 -7.68 -26.02
CA ALA A 415 -8.82 -8.69 -27.07
C ALA A 415 -7.46 -8.80 -27.78
N GLN A 416 -6.73 -7.68 -27.94
CA GLN A 416 -5.39 -7.69 -28.51
C GLN A 416 -4.37 -8.31 -27.56
N LEU A 417 -4.47 -8.01 -26.27
CA LEU A 417 -3.62 -8.63 -25.24
C LEU A 417 -3.87 -10.14 -25.15
N ASP A 418 -5.13 -10.56 -25.22
CA ASP A 418 -5.50 -11.98 -25.23
C ASP A 418 -5.02 -12.68 -26.52
N GLU A 419 -5.08 -12.01 -27.69
CA GLU A 419 -4.49 -12.56 -28.94
C GLU A 419 -2.97 -12.78 -28.80
N ILE A 420 -2.24 -11.79 -28.27
CA ILE A 420 -0.79 -11.92 -28.02
C ILE A 420 -0.55 -13.10 -27.08
N GLY A 421 -1.29 -13.16 -25.96
CA GLY A 421 -1.20 -14.22 -24.96
C GLY A 421 -1.39 -15.63 -25.55
N SER A 422 -2.38 -15.79 -26.42
CA SER A 422 -2.70 -17.07 -27.08
C SER A 422 -1.62 -17.59 -28.02
N ARG A 423 -0.69 -16.72 -28.46
CA ARG A 423 0.41 -17.06 -29.37
C ARG A 423 1.73 -17.37 -28.66
N ILE A 424 1.79 -17.21 -27.34
CA ILE A 424 3.01 -17.46 -26.57
C ILE A 424 3.18 -18.98 -26.43
N ASP A 425 3.97 -19.56 -27.33
CA ASP A 425 4.42 -20.96 -27.23
C ASP A 425 5.62 -21.06 -26.27
N TYR A 426 5.34 -20.98 -24.98
CA TYR A 426 6.33 -21.15 -23.93
C TYR A 426 6.17 -22.52 -23.26
N LYS A 427 7.21 -23.34 -23.37
CA LYS A 427 7.31 -24.64 -22.68
C LYS A 427 8.17 -24.49 -21.45
N VAL A 428 7.54 -24.63 -20.29
CA VAL A 428 8.21 -24.58 -18.98
C VAL A 428 9.21 -25.74 -18.88
N ASP A 429 10.48 -25.42 -18.65
CA ASP A 429 11.49 -26.44 -18.38
C ASP A 429 11.18 -27.20 -17.09
N LYS A 430 11.50 -28.49 -17.04
CA LYS A 430 11.28 -29.32 -15.84
C LYS A 430 11.98 -28.78 -14.59
N ASP A 431 13.07 -28.04 -14.81
CA ASP A 431 13.90 -27.43 -13.77
C ASP A 431 13.59 -25.93 -13.56
N ALA A 432 12.59 -25.38 -14.27
CA ALA A 432 12.19 -24.00 -14.08
C ALA A 432 11.72 -23.79 -12.63
N ALA A 433 12.36 -22.85 -11.93
CA ALA A 433 11.97 -22.54 -10.56
C ALA A 433 10.53 -21.99 -10.54
N PRO A 434 9.66 -22.50 -9.64
CA PRO A 434 8.31 -21.98 -9.49
C PRO A 434 8.33 -20.51 -9.10
N GLY A 435 7.29 -19.78 -9.49
CA GLY A 435 7.17 -18.34 -9.22
C GLY A 435 6.53 -17.58 -10.38
N LEU A 436 6.32 -16.27 -10.17
CA LEU A 436 5.83 -15.35 -11.19
C LEU A 436 6.98 -14.89 -12.09
N ARG A 437 6.84 -15.09 -13.40
CA ARG A 437 7.74 -14.58 -14.44
C ARG A 437 7.04 -13.44 -15.14
N SER A 438 7.67 -12.26 -15.21
CA SER A 438 7.12 -11.08 -15.86
C SER A 438 8.15 -10.46 -16.78
N VAL A 439 7.77 -10.16 -18.01
CA VAL A 439 8.62 -9.46 -18.99
C VAL A 439 7.89 -8.22 -19.49
N GLU A 440 8.63 -7.13 -19.67
CA GLU A 440 8.10 -5.87 -20.19
C GLU A 440 8.83 -5.47 -21.47
N PHE A 441 8.05 -5.14 -22.50
CA PHE A 441 8.54 -4.69 -23.80
C PHE A 441 7.96 -3.34 -24.19
N GLU A 442 8.84 -2.45 -24.65
CA GLU A 442 8.48 -1.25 -25.40
C GLU A 442 8.32 -1.62 -26.88
N VAL A 443 7.15 -1.31 -27.44
CA VAL A 443 6.74 -1.69 -28.78
C VAL A 443 6.60 -0.44 -29.64
N LEU A 444 7.29 -0.43 -30.77
CA LEU A 444 7.10 0.58 -31.82
C LEU A 444 6.46 -0.08 -33.03
N LEU A 445 5.30 0.42 -33.45
CA LEU A 445 4.59 -0.01 -34.64
C LEU A 445 4.98 0.82 -35.87
N ASP A 446 4.94 0.22 -37.05
CA ASP A 446 4.99 0.92 -38.32
C ASP A 446 3.62 1.54 -38.70
N ALA A 447 3.58 2.23 -39.84
CA ALA A 447 2.35 2.84 -40.34
C ALA A 447 1.24 1.82 -40.68
N LYS A 448 1.60 0.54 -40.92
CA LYS A 448 0.68 -0.56 -41.20
C LYS A 448 0.25 -1.29 -39.93
N GLY A 449 0.69 -0.85 -38.75
CA GLY A 449 0.42 -1.49 -37.47
C GLY A 449 1.22 -2.76 -37.22
N LYS A 450 2.27 -3.05 -37.98
CA LYS A 450 3.19 -4.16 -37.66
C LYS A 450 4.24 -3.72 -36.65
N VAL A 451 4.70 -4.64 -35.81
CA VAL A 451 5.80 -4.38 -34.86
C VAL A 451 7.09 -4.09 -35.64
N LYS A 452 7.56 -2.85 -35.58
CA LYS A 452 8.80 -2.38 -36.19
C LYS A 452 9.99 -2.58 -35.25
N SER A 453 9.81 -2.26 -33.98
CA SER A 453 10.82 -2.45 -32.94
C SER A 453 10.18 -3.01 -31.67
N LEU A 454 10.94 -3.86 -30.99
CA LEU A 454 10.58 -4.44 -29.70
C LEU A 454 11.80 -4.33 -28.80
N LYS A 455 11.76 -3.46 -27.80
CA LYS A 455 12.86 -3.24 -26.86
C LYS A 455 12.47 -3.79 -25.49
N LYS A 456 13.24 -4.73 -24.96
CA LYS A 456 13.03 -5.26 -23.61
C LYS A 456 13.36 -4.18 -22.58
N LEU A 457 12.39 -3.84 -21.73
CA LEU A 457 12.55 -2.90 -20.62
C LEU A 457 12.90 -3.63 -19.32
N SER A 458 12.23 -4.76 -19.07
CA SER A 458 12.43 -5.61 -17.88
C SER A 458 12.41 -7.09 -18.25
N GLY A 459 13.32 -7.87 -17.69
CA GLY A 459 13.45 -9.32 -17.91
C GLY A 459 12.74 -10.15 -16.84
N SER A 460 12.30 -11.34 -17.21
CA SER A 460 11.64 -12.31 -16.34
C SER A 460 12.61 -13.23 -15.58
N GLY A 461 13.87 -13.25 -16.01
CA GLY A 461 14.88 -14.20 -15.54
C GLY A 461 14.84 -15.56 -16.26
N ASP A 462 13.88 -15.76 -17.18
CA ASP A 462 13.84 -16.90 -18.10
C ASP A 462 13.88 -16.41 -19.55
N GLN A 463 15.05 -16.58 -20.19
CA GLN A 463 15.28 -16.13 -21.56
C GLN A 463 14.33 -16.81 -22.57
N ARG A 464 13.94 -18.08 -22.35
CA ARG A 464 13.05 -18.80 -23.27
C ARG A 464 11.64 -18.23 -23.23
N TYR A 465 11.18 -17.87 -22.03
CA TYR A 465 9.90 -17.17 -21.87
C TYR A 465 9.93 -15.79 -22.54
N GLU A 466 11.00 -15.03 -22.33
CA GLU A 466 11.17 -13.71 -22.95
C GLU A 466 11.18 -13.78 -24.49
N ASP A 467 11.88 -14.77 -25.05
CA ASP A 467 11.94 -15.01 -26.50
C ASP A 467 10.58 -15.45 -27.05
N ALA A 468 9.83 -16.28 -26.30
CA ALA A 468 8.49 -16.72 -26.68
C ALA A 468 7.50 -15.53 -26.73
N VAL A 469 7.54 -14.64 -25.73
CA VAL A 469 6.72 -13.41 -25.70
C VAL A 469 7.11 -12.49 -26.86
N ALA A 470 8.41 -12.24 -27.05
CA ALA A 470 8.89 -11.40 -28.14
C ALA A 470 8.49 -11.93 -29.52
N LYS A 471 8.54 -13.26 -29.72
CA LYS A 471 8.09 -13.93 -30.93
C LYS A 471 6.58 -13.77 -31.14
N ALA A 472 5.77 -14.05 -30.11
CA ALA A 472 4.32 -13.89 -30.17
C ALA A 472 3.90 -12.47 -30.57
N MET A 473 4.56 -11.44 -30.01
CA MET A 473 4.29 -10.03 -30.36
C MET A 473 4.64 -9.71 -31.81
N ARG A 474 5.76 -10.24 -32.34
CA ARG A 474 6.16 -10.04 -33.75
C ARG A 474 5.24 -10.76 -34.74
N GLU A 475 4.66 -11.90 -34.33
CA GLU A 475 3.76 -12.72 -35.15
C GLU A 475 2.28 -12.36 -35.01
N THR A 476 1.94 -11.42 -34.13
CA THR A 476 0.56 -10.93 -33.95
C THR A 476 0.07 -10.24 -35.22
N LYS A 477 -1.24 -10.29 -35.48
CA LYS A 477 -1.86 -9.56 -36.59
C LYS A 477 -1.53 -8.07 -36.49
N PRO A 478 -1.44 -7.35 -37.63
CA PRO A 478 -1.19 -5.91 -37.60
C PRO A 478 -2.23 -5.20 -36.73
N PHE A 479 -1.76 -4.34 -35.82
CA PHE A 479 -2.61 -3.55 -34.95
C PHE A 479 -3.45 -2.56 -35.77
N PRO A 480 -4.71 -2.29 -35.39
CA PRO A 480 -5.55 -1.29 -36.01
C PRO A 480 -4.87 0.07 -36.13
N ALA A 481 -5.29 0.86 -37.12
CA ALA A 481 -4.70 2.18 -37.33
C ALA A 481 -4.97 3.16 -36.17
N SER A 482 -6.00 2.90 -35.35
CA SER A 482 -6.31 3.67 -34.15
C SER A 482 -5.36 3.42 -32.99
N THR A 483 -4.66 2.27 -32.95
CA THR A 483 -3.77 1.93 -31.83
C THR A 483 -2.54 2.86 -31.81
N THR A 484 -2.17 3.33 -30.61
CA THR A 484 -0.96 4.14 -30.41
C THR A 484 0.25 3.42 -30.99
N ARG A 485 1.11 4.14 -31.72
CA ARG A 485 2.27 3.53 -32.41
C ARG A 485 3.45 3.23 -31.50
N PHE A 486 3.40 3.68 -30.25
CA PHE A 486 4.44 3.50 -29.26
C PHE A 486 3.80 3.24 -27.89
N PHE A 487 4.01 2.05 -27.33
CA PHE A 487 3.42 1.64 -26.05
C PHE A 487 4.28 0.60 -25.35
N SER A 488 4.07 0.43 -24.04
CA SER A 488 4.66 -0.67 -23.26
C SER A 488 3.63 -1.79 -23.06
N VAL A 489 4.09 -3.04 -23.08
CA VAL A 489 3.31 -4.24 -22.74
C VAL A 489 4.07 -5.07 -21.73
N THR A 490 3.38 -5.42 -20.65
CA THR A 490 3.87 -6.37 -19.64
C THR A 490 3.08 -7.67 -19.76
N HIS A 491 3.78 -8.80 -19.89
CA HIS A 491 3.18 -10.13 -19.88
C HIS A 491 3.76 -10.98 -18.75
N SER A 492 2.89 -11.60 -17.96
CA SER A 492 3.27 -12.42 -16.82
C SER A 492 2.71 -13.85 -16.91
N VAL A 493 3.48 -14.82 -16.43
CA VAL A 493 3.08 -16.22 -16.29
C VAL A 493 3.50 -16.72 -14.90
N ARG A 494 2.62 -17.45 -14.23
CA ARG A 494 2.93 -18.10 -12.94
C ARG A 494 3.30 -19.55 -13.21
N ILE A 495 4.52 -19.92 -12.86
CA ILE A 495 5.00 -21.31 -12.90
C ILE A 495 4.70 -21.95 -11.55
N THR A 496 3.78 -22.90 -11.52
CA THR A 496 3.48 -23.71 -10.33
C THR A 496 4.13 -25.07 -10.47
N ARG A 497 4.81 -25.54 -9.41
CA ARG A 497 5.29 -26.92 -9.36
C ARG A 497 4.14 -27.80 -8.87
N VAL A 498 3.51 -28.53 -9.77
CA VAL A 498 2.58 -29.59 -9.37
C VAL A 498 3.41 -30.67 -8.70
N LEU A 499 3.43 -30.68 -7.36
CA LEU A 499 3.93 -31.81 -6.60
C LEU A 499 2.98 -32.97 -6.91
N ARG A 500 3.39 -33.87 -7.81
CA ARG A 500 2.71 -35.16 -7.94
C ARG A 500 2.69 -35.75 -6.52
N PRO A 501 1.50 -36.03 -5.95
CA PRO A 501 1.43 -36.64 -4.63
C PRO A 501 2.36 -37.86 -4.65
N PRO A 502 3.18 -38.07 -3.60
CA PRO A 502 4.04 -39.24 -3.56
C PRO A 502 3.15 -40.43 -3.89
N GLN A 503 3.47 -41.15 -4.96
CA GLN A 503 2.80 -42.41 -5.22
C GLN A 503 3.02 -43.21 -3.95
N PHE A 504 1.95 -43.45 -3.20
CA PHE A 504 1.95 -44.37 -2.09
C PHE A 504 2.27 -45.72 -2.75
N VAL A 505 3.56 -46.04 -2.83
CA VAL A 505 4.00 -47.41 -2.99
C VAL A 505 3.49 -48.04 -1.71
N SER A 506 2.35 -48.73 -1.80
CA SER A 506 1.82 -49.48 -0.68
C SER A 506 3.01 -50.28 -0.12
N PRO A 507 3.33 -50.14 1.17
CA PRO A 507 4.41 -50.91 1.75
C PRO A 507 4.16 -52.38 1.39
N PRO A 508 5.20 -53.14 1.00
CA PRO A 508 5.04 -54.56 0.70
C PRO A 508 4.29 -55.18 1.87
N VAL A 509 3.15 -55.81 1.56
CA VAL A 509 2.27 -56.42 2.56
C VAL A 509 3.17 -57.27 3.46
N PRO A 510 3.25 -56.99 4.77
CA PRO A 510 4.05 -57.80 5.66
C PRO A 510 3.53 -59.23 5.55
N VAL A 511 4.37 -60.12 5.03
CA VAL A 511 4.11 -61.56 5.03
C VAL A 511 4.20 -61.99 6.48
N PHE A 512 3.07 -61.95 7.18
CA PHE A 512 2.98 -62.51 8.51
C PHE A 512 3.24 -64.01 8.39
N PRO A 513 4.26 -64.56 9.08
CA PRO A 513 4.40 -66.00 9.17
C PRO A 513 3.10 -66.56 9.77
N PRO A 514 2.56 -67.67 9.25
CA PRO A 514 1.35 -68.26 9.79
C PRO A 514 1.55 -68.53 11.29
N PRO A 515 0.53 -68.25 12.13
CA PRO A 515 0.65 -68.45 13.56
C PRO A 515 1.01 -69.92 13.83
N SER A 516 2.08 -70.10 14.61
CA SER A 516 2.50 -71.40 15.13
C SER A 516 1.29 -72.07 15.78
N ARG A 517 0.88 -73.18 15.17
CA ARG A 517 -0.25 -74.00 15.58
C ARG A 517 0.13 -74.66 16.91
N GLU A 518 -0.25 -74.03 18.02
CA GLU A 518 -0.15 -74.64 19.35
C GLU A 518 -0.98 -75.93 19.35
N LEU A 519 -0.29 -77.03 19.64
CA LEU A 519 -0.88 -78.33 19.89
C LEU A 519 -1.72 -78.26 21.16
N GLY A 520 -3.01 -78.52 21.03
CA GLY A 520 -3.79 -79.07 22.13
C GLY A 520 -5.10 -78.38 22.41
N GLN A 521 -6.11 -78.63 21.58
CA GLN A 521 -7.42 -79.02 22.09
C GLN A 521 -8.25 -79.58 20.94
N ALA A 522 -8.70 -80.81 21.08
CA ALA A 522 -9.75 -81.36 20.24
C ALA A 522 -11.11 -80.82 20.72
N PRO A 523 -11.94 -80.30 19.82
CA PRO A 523 -13.37 -80.38 19.99
C PRO A 523 -13.98 -81.23 18.88
N SER A 524 -14.83 -82.13 19.36
CA SER A 524 -15.85 -82.93 18.71
C SER A 524 -16.37 -82.41 17.37
N ALA A 525 -16.50 -83.37 16.45
CA ALA A 525 -17.14 -83.24 15.16
C ALA A 525 -18.58 -82.68 15.25
N PRO A 526 -18.96 -81.84 14.29
CA PRO A 526 -20.32 -81.81 13.78
C PRO A 526 -20.38 -82.25 12.30
N GLU A 527 -21.51 -82.88 12.01
CA GLU A 527 -22.07 -83.35 10.73
C GLU A 527 -21.75 -82.55 9.45
N PRO A 528 -21.76 -83.22 8.28
CA PRO A 528 -21.50 -82.60 6.99
C PRO A 528 -22.73 -81.84 6.47
N ALA A 529 -22.69 -80.51 6.51
CA ALA A 529 -23.61 -79.66 5.77
C ALA A 529 -23.07 -79.42 4.35
N ASP A 530 -23.72 -80.09 3.40
CA ASP A 530 -23.64 -79.92 1.96
C ASP A 530 -23.81 -78.44 1.55
N THR A 531 -22.74 -77.79 1.10
CA THR A 531 -22.80 -76.45 0.49
C THR A 531 -21.99 -76.38 -0.79
N LYS A 532 -22.75 -76.50 -1.89
CA LYS A 532 -22.39 -76.25 -3.28
C LYS A 532 -21.78 -74.84 -3.46
N PRO A 533 -20.65 -74.68 -4.18
CA PRO A 533 -20.05 -73.36 -4.40
C PRO A 533 -20.92 -72.49 -5.32
N ARG A 534 -21.13 -71.25 -4.89
CA ARG A 534 -21.83 -70.18 -5.61
C ARG A 534 -20.95 -69.68 -6.78
N PRO A 535 -21.47 -69.51 -8.00
CA PRO A 535 -20.67 -69.03 -9.13
C PRO A 535 -20.31 -67.55 -9.00
N ALA A 536 -19.14 -67.20 -9.52
CA ALA A 536 -18.60 -65.84 -9.56
C ALA A 536 -19.48 -64.90 -10.41
N PRO A 537 -19.57 -63.60 -10.04
CA PRO A 537 -20.28 -62.61 -10.84
C PRO A 537 -19.54 -62.31 -12.16
N PRO A 538 -20.26 -62.02 -13.25
CA PRO A 538 -19.66 -61.66 -14.53
C PRO A 538 -19.02 -60.26 -14.49
N PRO A 539 -17.98 -60.01 -15.33
CA PRO A 539 -17.37 -58.70 -15.46
C PRO A 539 -18.33 -57.67 -16.09
N PRO A 540 -18.19 -56.37 -15.77
CA PRO A 540 -19.04 -55.32 -16.29
C PRO A 540 -18.80 -55.07 -17.78
N ASP A 541 -19.91 -54.85 -18.52
CA ASP A 541 -19.96 -54.58 -19.95
C ASP A 541 -19.16 -53.32 -20.34
N GLU A 542 -18.31 -53.49 -21.35
CA GLU A 542 -17.68 -52.41 -22.10
C GLU A 542 -18.76 -51.64 -22.88
N ALA A 543 -19.05 -50.42 -22.43
CA ALA A 543 -19.89 -49.49 -23.17
C ALA A 543 -19.12 -48.92 -24.36
N ASN A 544 -19.63 -49.25 -25.55
CA ASN A 544 -19.35 -48.61 -26.84
C ASN A 544 -19.47 -47.07 -26.73
N GLU A 545 -18.39 -46.35 -27.05
CA GLU A 545 -18.46 -44.93 -27.40
C GLU A 545 -18.42 -44.78 -28.93
N ASP A 546 -19.55 -44.33 -29.49
CA ASP A 546 -19.67 -43.87 -30.87
C ASP A 546 -18.98 -42.51 -31.08
N PRO A 547 -18.34 -42.25 -32.23
CA PRO A 547 -17.66 -40.99 -32.51
C PRO A 547 -18.63 -39.91 -33.01
N LEU A 548 -18.63 -38.78 -32.31
CA LEU A 548 -19.37 -37.57 -32.67
C LEU A 548 -18.78 -36.86 -33.90
N THR A 549 -19.70 -36.45 -34.75
CA THR A 549 -19.55 -35.80 -36.05
C THR A 549 -19.11 -34.34 -35.91
N THR A 550 -18.28 -33.90 -36.87
CA THR A 550 -17.79 -32.53 -37.06
C THR A 550 -18.85 -31.64 -37.71
N GLN A 551 -19.08 -30.44 -37.15
CA GLN A 551 -19.44 -29.21 -37.89
C GLN A 551 -18.81 -28.00 -37.21
#